data_AF-S9P6W4-F1
#
_entry.id   AF-S9P6W4-F1
#
_cell.length_a   1.000
_cell.length_b   1.000
_cell.length_c   1.000
_cell.angle_alpha   90.00
_cell.angle_beta   90.00
_cell.angle_gamma   90.00
#
_symmetry.space_group_name_H-M   'P 1'
#
loop_
_entity.id
_entity.type
_entity.pdbx_description
1 polymer ?
#
loop_
_entity_poly.entity_id
_entity_poly.type
_entity_poly.pdbx_seq_one_letter_code
_entity_poly.pdbx_strand_id
1 'polypeptide(L)'
;MRGLALDMASKLMFASGHAGLALHLYQNLRVKDVGFRSEVMRHPGIDLRPAWFNERWVGLRVDGVHWLNFLGPPVLTQLGGATALRSRLHSSGTTLVELAEDRVVVSLGERPEAGDLTTGETLPAYREFARVMEPWFEPLFLPRTTVSVDPPRYTTLRVTEDEARLWWRRFLD
;
A
#
# COMPACT_ATOMS: atom_id res chain seq x y z
N MET A 1 0.09 -15.55 -11.47
CA MET A 1 -0.03 -14.78 -10.20
C MET A 1 -1.41 -14.17 -10.00
N ARG A 2 -1.91 -13.27 -10.87
CA ARG A 2 -3.25 -12.66 -10.71
C ARG A 2 -4.40 -13.68 -10.57
N GLY A 3 -4.43 -14.72 -11.41
CA GLY A 3 -5.45 -15.77 -11.34
C GLY A 3 -5.45 -16.54 -10.01
N LEU A 4 -4.27 -16.85 -9.46
CA LEU A 4 -4.13 -17.49 -8.15
C LEU A 4 -4.65 -16.58 -7.03
N ALA A 5 -4.30 -15.29 -7.08
CA ALA A 5 -4.76 -14.32 -6.10
C ALA A 5 -6.30 -14.20 -6.07
N LEU A 6 -6.94 -14.20 -7.25
CA LEU A 6 -8.40 -14.18 -7.37
C LEU A 6 -9.06 -15.48 -6.91
N ASP A 7 -8.46 -16.63 -7.23
CA ASP A 7 -8.94 -17.93 -6.75
C ASP A 7 -8.90 -18.00 -5.20
N MET A 8 -7.81 -17.54 -4.59
CA MET A 8 -7.72 -17.41 -3.13
C MET A 8 -8.74 -16.42 -2.58
N ALA A 9 -8.90 -15.25 -3.22
CA ALA A 9 -9.87 -14.23 -2.83
C ALA A 9 -11.31 -14.78 -2.77
N SER A 10 -11.66 -15.66 -3.71
CA SER A 10 -13.00 -16.25 -3.79
C SER A 10 -13.33 -17.16 -2.60
N LYS A 11 -12.31 -17.66 -1.90
CA LYS A 11 -12.44 -18.64 -0.81
C LYS A 11 -12.25 -18.03 0.58
N LEU A 12 -11.68 -16.84 0.66
CA LEU A 12 -11.31 -16.20 1.92
C LEU A 12 -12.28 -15.07 2.26
N MET A 13 -12.63 -14.98 3.53
CA MET A 13 -13.25 -13.79 4.12
C MET A 13 -12.14 -12.79 4.45
N PHE A 14 -12.27 -11.56 3.98
CA PHE A 14 -11.33 -10.48 4.28
C PHE A 14 -12.05 -9.15 4.48
N ALA A 15 -11.54 -8.34 5.41
CA ALA A 15 -11.90 -6.93 5.51
C ALA A 15 -11.12 -6.11 4.47
N SER A 16 -9.83 -6.40 4.36
CA SER A 16 -8.92 -5.84 3.37
C SER A 16 -7.74 -6.78 3.12
N GLY A 17 -6.99 -6.54 2.05
CA GLY A 17 -5.77 -7.27 1.71
C GLY A 17 -5.15 -6.72 0.43
N HIS A 18 -3.98 -7.24 0.05
CA HIS A 18 -3.30 -6.79 -1.15
C HIS A 18 -2.39 -7.85 -1.78
N ALA A 19 -1.94 -7.59 -3.00
CA ALA A 19 -0.81 -8.26 -3.62
C ALA A 19 -0.05 -7.29 -4.53
N GLY A 20 1.28 -7.40 -4.58
CA GLY A 20 2.13 -6.49 -5.33
C GLY A 20 3.61 -6.82 -5.19
N LEU A 21 4.46 -5.89 -5.60
CA LEU A 21 5.88 -5.93 -5.28
C LEU A 21 6.06 -5.58 -3.81
N ALA A 22 6.96 -6.27 -3.12
CA ALA A 22 7.28 -5.96 -1.73
C ALA A 22 8.78 -6.16 -1.50
N LEU A 23 9.35 -5.34 -0.61
CA LEU A 23 10.72 -5.49 -0.13
C LEU A 23 10.71 -5.79 1.37
N HIS A 24 11.25 -6.95 1.71
CA HIS A 24 11.48 -7.36 3.10
C HIS A 24 12.98 -7.43 3.36
N LEU A 25 13.42 -6.77 4.44
CA LEU A 25 14.82 -6.80 4.87
C LEU A 25 14.94 -7.61 6.14
N TYR A 26 15.77 -8.65 6.10
CA TYR A 26 16.04 -9.51 7.26
C TYR A 26 16.84 -8.79 8.36
N GLN A 27 17.61 -7.76 8.00
CA GLN A 27 18.37 -6.94 8.93
C GLN A 27 18.11 -5.47 8.68
N ASN A 28 18.27 -4.67 9.73
CA ASN A 28 18.25 -3.22 9.60
C ASN A 28 19.41 -2.75 8.72
N LEU A 29 19.13 -1.84 7.79
CA LEU A 29 20.16 -1.09 7.09
C LEU A 29 21.05 -0.34 8.09
N ARG A 30 22.29 -0.08 7.67
CA ARG A 30 23.16 0.83 8.40
C ARG A 30 22.72 2.25 8.08
N VAL A 31 22.88 3.17 9.03
CA VAL A 31 22.54 4.59 8.85
C VAL A 31 23.22 5.20 7.62
N LYS A 32 24.44 4.72 7.30
CA LYS A 32 25.23 5.16 6.14
C LYS A 32 24.76 4.63 4.79
N ASP A 33 23.83 3.68 4.74
CA ASP A 33 23.33 3.07 3.50
C ASP A 33 22.26 3.98 2.83
N VAL A 34 22.55 5.28 2.75
CA VAL A 34 21.63 6.31 2.25
C VAL A 34 21.27 6.05 0.79
N GLY A 35 22.23 5.66 -0.05
CA GLY A 35 22.00 5.41 -1.47
C GLY A 35 20.94 4.34 -1.72
N PHE A 36 21.03 3.20 -1.02
CA PHE A 36 20.04 2.13 -1.16
C PHE A 36 18.66 2.56 -0.64
N ARG A 37 18.59 3.28 0.48
CA ARG A 37 17.32 3.80 1.00
C ARG A 37 16.66 4.78 0.02
N SER A 38 17.43 5.74 -0.53
CA SER A 38 16.93 6.68 -1.53
C SER A 38 16.48 5.98 -2.81
N GLU A 39 17.23 4.95 -3.24
CA GLU A 39 16.90 4.12 -4.40
C GLU A 39 15.55 3.42 -4.22
N VAL A 40 15.34 2.72 -3.10
CA VAL A 40 14.07 2.03 -2.85
C VAL A 40 12.90 3.02 -2.75
N MET A 41 13.11 4.16 -2.08
CA MET A 41 12.06 5.16 -1.89
C MET A 41 11.63 5.90 -3.17
N ARG A 42 12.37 5.77 -4.28
CA ARG A 42 11.95 6.33 -5.58
C ARG A 42 10.91 5.48 -6.31
N HIS A 43 10.67 4.25 -5.85
CA HIS A 43 9.81 3.25 -6.48
C HIS A 43 8.52 3.03 -5.66
N PRO A 44 7.50 3.90 -5.78
CA PRO A 44 6.35 3.93 -4.87
C PRO A 44 5.43 2.69 -4.94
N GLY A 45 5.52 1.91 -6.01
CA GLY A 45 4.75 0.67 -6.19
C GLY A 45 5.34 -0.55 -5.46
N ILE A 46 6.54 -0.43 -4.86
CA ILE A 46 7.11 -1.46 -4.00
C ILE A 46 6.57 -1.26 -2.59
N ASP A 47 5.90 -2.26 -2.04
CA ASP A 47 5.47 -2.23 -0.65
C ASP A 47 6.65 -2.38 0.32
N LEU A 48 6.76 -1.42 1.24
CA LEU A 48 7.76 -1.43 2.31
C LEU A 48 7.14 -1.77 3.65
N ARG A 49 5.88 -2.23 3.68
CA ARG A 49 5.23 -2.71 4.89
C ARG A 49 6.00 -3.80 5.62
N PRO A 50 6.60 -4.80 4.94
CA PRO A 50 7.46 -5.79 5.59
C PRO A 50 8.70 -5.19 6.27
N ALA A 51 9.08 -3.96 5.92
CA ALA A 51 10.14 -3.26 6.60
C ALA A 51 9.69 -2.62 7.92
N TRP A 52 8.38 -2.57 8.23
CA TRP A 52 7.85 -1.95 9.44
C TRP A 52 7.86 -2.89 10.65
N PHE A 53 8.29 -2.38 11.81
CA PHE A 53 8.46 -3.20 13.02
C PHE A 53 7.14 -3.66 13.68
N ASN A 54 5.99 -3.10 13.29
CA ASN A 54 4.69 -3.33 13.95
C ASN A 54 3.53 -3.44 12.94
N GLU A 55 3.58 -4.44 12.08
CA GLU A 55 2.55 -4.75 11.06
C GLU A 55 1.16 -5.11 11.63
N ARG A 56 1.00 -5.16 12.94
CA ARG A 56 -0.16 -5.76 13.63
C ARG A 56 -1.45 -4.92 13.61
N TRP A 57 -1.47 -3.74 12.99
CA TRP A 57 -2.50 -2.72 13.28
C TRP A 57 -3.38 -2.27 12.10
N VAL A 58 -3.57 -3.08 11.05
CA VAL A 58 -4.55 -2.75 9.98
C VAL A 58 -5.98 -2.74 10.50
N GLY A 59 -6.34 -3.75 11.29
CA GLY A 59 -7.74 -4.01 11.65
C GLY A 59 -8.62 -4.12 10.40
N LEU A 60 -9.64 -3.26 10.31
CA LEU A 60 -10.60 -3.21 9.21
C LEU A 60 -10.28 -2.13 8.16
N ARG A 61 -9.07 -1.55 8.22
CA ARG A 61 -8.61 -0.46 7.34
C ARG A 61 -7.85 -0.99 6.13
N VAL A 62 -7.37 -0.08 5.29
CA VAL A 62 -6.52 -0.39 4.13
C VAL A 62 -5.09 0.05 4.43
N ASP A 63 -4.11 -0.79 4.13
CA ASP A 63 -2.70 -0.56 4.48
C ASP A 63 -1.89 0.24 3.46
N GLY A 64 -2.51 0.57 2.34
CA GLY A 64 -1.94 1.41 1.31
C GLY A 64 -2.54 1.09 -0.05
N VAL A 65 -1.79 1.43 -1.09
CA VAL A 65 -2.16 1.10 -2.46
C VAL A 65 -1.13 0.19 -3.06
N HIS A 66 -1.63 -0.88 -3.67
CA HIS A 66 -0.84 -1.96 -4.25
C HIS A 66 -1.37 -2.30 -5.64
N TRP A 67 -0.75 -3.26 -6.32
CA TRP A 67 -1.22 -3.71 -7.62
C TRP A 67 -2.63 -4.33 -7.56
N LEU A 68 -2.84 -5.27 -6.66
CA LEU A 68 -4.16 -5.84 -6.35
C LEU A 68 -4.57 -5.38 -4.96
N ASN A 69 -5.77 -4.83 -4.83
CA ASN A 69 -6.33 -4.33 -3.58
C ASN A 69 -7.65 -5.06 -3.31
N PHE A 70 -7.73 -5.73 -2.17
CA PHE A 70 -8.86 -6.55 -1.77
C PHE A 70 -9.65 -5.74 -0.77
N LEU A 71 -10.93 -5.51 -1.05
CA LEU A 71 -11.81 -4.68 -0.25
C LEU A 71 -13.04 -5.50 0.15
N GLY A 72 -13.32 -5.55 1.44
CA GLY A 72 -14.51 -6.20 1.98
C GLY A 72 -15.55 -5.23 2.53
N PRO A 73 -16.61 -5.75 3.16
CA PRO A 73 -17.75 -4.97 3.64
C PRO A 73 -17.40 -3.78 4.54
N PRO A 74 -16.43 -3.85 5.48
CA PRO A 74 -16.13 -2.71 6.36
C PRO A 74 -15.80 -1.41 5.63
N VAL A 75 -15.17 -1.52 4.46
CA VAL A 75 -14.83 -0.38 3.59
C VAL A 75 -15.92 -0.17 2.53
N LEU A 76 -16.34 -1.23 1.84
CA LEU A 76 -17.27 -1.11 0.72
C LEU A 76 -18.65 -0.62 1.13
N THR A 77 -19.17 -1.02 2.29
CA THR A 77 -20.47 -0.53 2.78
C THR A 77 -20.45 0.98 3.02
N GLN A 78 -19.36 1.51 3.58
CA GLN A 78 -19.22 2.95 3.82
C GLN A 78 -19.02 3.74 2.52
N LEU A 79 -18.36 3.12 1.53
CA LEU A 79 -18.10 3.73 0.23
C LEU A 79 -19.36 3.80 -0.65
N GLY A 80 -20.33 2.90 -0.43
CA GLY A 80 -21.54 2.76 -1.25
C GLY A 80 -21.52 1.55 -2.19
N GLY A 81 -20.67 0.57 -1.91
CA GLY A 81 -20.55 -0.69 -2.64
C GLY A 81 -19.68 -0.63 -3.90
N ALA A 82 -19.62 -1.75 -4.62
CA ALA A 82 -18.78 -1.92 -5.80
C ALA A 82 -19.12 -0.92 -6.93
N THR A 83 -20.42 -0.61 -7.13
CA THR A 83 -20.87 0.35 -8.14
C THR A 83 -20.36 1.76 -7.85
N ALA A 84 -20.44 2.21 -6.59
CA ALA A 84 -19.93 3.53 -6.19
C ALA A 84 -18.39 3.59 -6.27
N LEU A 85 -17.69 2.48 -6.02
CA LEU A 85 -16.25 2.39 -6.23
C LEU A 85 -15.90 2.52 -7.71
N ARG A 86 -16.59 1.75 -8.57
CA ARG A 86 -16.41 1.77 -10.03
C ARG A 86 -16.63 3.16 -10.60
N SER A 87 -17.64 3.90 -10.13
CA SER A 87 -17.94 5.26 -10.63
C SER A 87 -16.91 6.32 -10.22
N ARG A 88 -15.99 6.01 -9.30
CA ARG A 88 -14.92 6.93 -8.85
C ARG A 88 -13.57 6.64 -9.51
N LEU A 89 -13.44 5.54 -10.26
CA LEU A 89 -12.19 5.09 -10.86
C LEU A 89 -12.30 5.16 -12.39
N HIS A 90 -11.43 5.94 -13.03
CA HIS A 90 -11.49 6.25 -14.45
C HIS A 90 -10.23 5.82 -15.21
N SER A 91 -9.16 5.45 -14.49
CA SER A 91 -7.93 4.96 -15.12
C SER A 91 -8.20 3.72 -15.96
N SER A 92 -7.81 3.75 -17.24
CA SER A 92 -8.10 2.70 -18.24
C SER A 92 -7.52 1.32 -17.88
N GLY A 93 -6.43 1.28 -17.11
CA GLY A 93 -5.83 0.04 -16.61
C GLY A 93 -6.49 -0.52 -15.34
N THR A 94 -7.43 0.20 -14.73
CA THR A 94 -8.08 -0.22 -13.49
C THR A 94 -9.24 -1.16 -13.78
N THR A 95 -9.22 -2.35 -13.19
CA THR A 95 -10.32 -3.33 -13.30
C THR A 95 -10.86 -3.69 -11.92
N LEU A 96 -12.17 -3.91 -11.84
CA LEU A 96 -12.84 -4.40 -10.63
C LEU A 96 -13.41 -5.79 -10.88
N VAL A 97 -13.12 -6.72 -9.97
CA VAL A 97 -13.74 -8.05 -9.92
C VAL A 97 -14.58 -8.13 -8.65
N GLU A 98 -15.90 -8.23 -8.82
CA GLU A 98 -16.84 -8.44 -7.73
C GLU A 98 -16.83 -9.92 -7.33
N LEU A 99 -16.83 -10.17 -6.02
CA LEU A 99 -16.89 -11.49 -5.41
C LEU A 99 -18.17 -11.58 -4.56
N ALA A 100 -18.51 -12.79 -4.11
CA ALA A 100 -19.65 -12.99 -3.21
C ALA A 100 -19.50 -12.18 -1.90
N GLU A 101 -20.65 -11.90 -1.27
CA GLU A 101 -20.75 -11.25 0.05
C GLU A 101 -20.03 -9.89 0.11
N ASP A 102 -20.33 -9.03 -0.88
CA ASP A 102 -19.90 -7.64 -0.95
C ASP A 102 -18.39 -7.45 -0.82
N ARG A 103 -17.63 -8.29 -1.53
CA ARG A 103 -16.17 -8.18 -1.67
C ARG A 103 -15.78 -7.79 -3.09
N VAL A 104 -14.71 -7.02 -3.22
CA VAL A 104 -14.17 -6.57 -4.51
C VAL A 104 -12.66 -6.72 -4.50
N VAL A 105 -12.11 -7.15 -5.64
CA VAL A 105 -10.68 -7.03 -5.94
C VAL A 105 -10.49 -5.97 -7.02
N VAL A 106 -9.71 -4.94 -6.70
CA VAL A 106 -9.30 -3.88 -7.63
C VAL A 106 -7.91 -4.19 -8.15
N SER A 107 -7.74 -4.24 -9.46
CA SER A 107 -6.44 -4.38 -10.14
C SER A 107 -6.04 -3.05 -10.75
N LEU A 108 -4.86 -2.56 -10.44
CA LEU A 108 -4.30 -1.32 -10.98
C LEU A 108 -3.28 -1.67 -12.08
N GLY A 109 -3.80 -2.03 -13.26
CA GLY A 109 -3.00 -2.55 -14.38
C GLY A 109 -2.95 -4.08 -14.42
N GLU A 110 -2.35 -4.59 -15.51
CA GLU A 110 -2.26 -6.03 -15.80
C GLU A 110 -1.17 -6.76 -15.02
N ARG A 111 -0.14 -6.02 -14.57
CA ARG A 111 1.02 -6.51 -13.85
C ARG A 111 1.42 -5.50 -12.77
N PRO A 112 2.12 -5.93 -11.70
CA PRO A 112 2.56 -5.00 -10.69
C PRO A 112 3.67 -4.10 -11.27
N GLU A 113 3.62 -2.82 -10.93
CA GLU A 113 4.56 -1.80 -11.39
C GLU A 113 5.28 -1.19 -10.20
N ALA A 114 6.60 -1.01 -10.28
CA ALA A 114 7.37 -0.34 -9.24
C ALA A 114 7.20 1.19 -9.31
N GLY A 115 7.00 1.72 -10.52
CA GLY A 115 7.15 3.15 -10.82
C GLY A 115 8.59 3.61 -10.62
N ASP A 116 8.89 4.85 -10.98
CA ASP A 116 10.16 5.53 -10.71
C ASP A 116 9.90 7.04 -10.78
N LEU A 117 9.94 7.69 -9.61
CA LEU A 117 9.67 9.12 -9.48
C LEU A 117 10.72 9.98 -10.19
N THR A 118 11.92 9.45 -10.45
CA THR A 118 13.00 10.18 -11.13
C THR A 118 12.82 10.23 -12.65
N THR A 119 12.10 9.27 -13.22
CA THR A 119 11.79 9.19 -14.67
C THR A 119 10.36 9.66 -14.99
N GLY A 120 9.57 10.03 -13.97
CA GLY A 120 8.18 10.47 -14.13
C GLY A 120 7.15 9.34 -14.16
N GLU A 121 7.56 8.10 -13.86
CA GLU A 121 6.69 6.92 -13.76
C GLU A 121 5.94 6.94 -12.41
N THR A 122 4.94 7.81 -12.33
CA THR A 122 4.29 8.14 -11.06
C THR A 122 3.07 7.28 -10.70
N LEU A 123 2.76 6.26 -11.51
CA LEU A 123 1.66 5.32 -11.28
C LEU A 123 0.28 6.01 -11.11
N PRO A 124 -0.27 6.64 -12.17
CA PRO A 124 -1.50 7.43 -12.07
C PRO A 124 -2.72 6.65 -11.55
N ALA A 125 -2.86 5.37 -11.92
CA ALA A 125 -3.93 4.52 -11.41
C ALA A 125 -3.83 4.28 -9.88
N TYR A 126 -2.60 4.20 -9.35
CA TYR A 126 -2.33 4.04 -7.93
C TYR A 126 -2.68 5.32 -7.18
N ARG A 127 -2.36 6.48 -7.76
CA ARG A 127 -2.72 7.80 -7.21
C ARG A 127 -4.22 8.05 -7.22
N GLU A 128 -4.91 7.71 -8.31
CA GLU A 128 -6.38 7.82 -8.38
C GLU A 128 -7.02 6.96 -7.29
N PHE A 129 -6.63 5.69 -7.20
CA PHE A 129 -7.15 4.79 -6.16
C PHE A 129 -6.81 5.31 -4.76
N ALA A 130 -5.60 5.84 -4.54
CA ALA A 130 -5.22 6.39 -3.23
C ALA A 130 -6.14 7.52 -2.78
N ARG A 131 -6.49 8.44 -3.69
CA ARG A 131 -7.41 9.54 -3.39
C ARG A 131 -8.81 9.05 -3.03
N VAL A 132 -9.28 8.00 -3.71
CA VAL A 132 -10.57 7.38 -3.37
C VAL A 132 -10.52 6.72 -1.99
N MET A 133 -9.39 6.09 -1.66
CA MET A 133 -9.26 5.27 -0.45
C MET A 133 -8.75 6.02 0.79
N GLU A 134 -8.28 7.26 0.66
CA GLU A 134 -7.70 8.07 1.74
C GLU A 134 -8.48 8.00 3.07
N PRO A 135 -9.83 8.10 3.10
CA PRO A 135 -10.60 8.04 4.35
C PRO A 135 -10.46 6.73 5.13
N TRP A 136 -10.07 5.64 4.46
CA TRP A 136 -10.00 4.28 5.03
C TRP A 136 -8.58 3.77 5.24
N PHE A 137 -7.55 4.57 4.96
CA PHE A 137 -6.19 4.16 5.26
C PHE A 137 -5.94 4.02 6.77
N GLU A 138 -5.06 3.09 7.13
CA GLU A 138 -4.50 3.07 8.47
C GLU A 138 -3.64 4.32 8.73
N PRO A 139 -3.69 4.86 9.96
CA PRO A 139 -2.82 5.94 10.34
C PRO A 139 -1.37 5.45 10.43
N LEU A 140 -0.42 6.32 10.07
CA LEU A 140 0.99 6.07 10.31
C LEU A 140 1.27 6.03 11.82
N PHE A 141 1.74 4.89 12.32
CA PHE A 141 2.14 4.73 13.71
C PHE A 141 3.66 4.70 13.85
N LEU A 142 4.22 5.75 14.47
CA LEU A 142 5.65 5.87 14.79
C LEU A 142 5.83 5.82 16.31
N PRO A 143 6.22 4.66 16.90
CA PRO A 143 6.38 4.57 18.34
C PRO A 143 7.53 5.46 18.81
N ARG A 144 7.32 6.21 19.90
CA ARG A 144 8.40 6.94 20.57
C ARG A 144 9.45 5.95 21.05
N THR A 145 10.63 5.95 20.43
CA THR A 145 11.75 5.10 20.86
C THR A 145 12.41 5.70 22.09
N THR A 146 12.47 4.95 23.19
CA THR A 146 13.15 5.36 24.44
C THR A 146 14.65 5.08 24.43
N VAL A 147 15.18 4.47 23.37
CA VAL A 147 16.57 3.99 23.27
C VAL A 147 17.38 4.86 22.29
N SER A 148 17.93 5.95 22.83
CA SER A 148 19.24 6.58 22.55
C SER A 148 19.85 6.65 21.13
N VAL A 149 19.08 6.68 20.06
CA VAL A 149 19.56 7.18 18.75
C VAL A 149 18.82 8.46 18.42
N ASP A 150 19.51 9.59 18.54
CA ASP A 150 19.02 10.90 18.11
C ASP A 150 19.67 11.26 16.76
N PRO A 151 18.90 11.53 15.69
CA PRO A 151 17.43 11.44 15.58
C PRO A 151 16.92 10.00 15.45
N PRO A 152 15.68 9.71 15.89
CA PRO A 152 15.08 8.39 15.83
C PRO A 152 14.97 7.87 14.39
N ARG A 153 15.15 6.56 14.22
CA ARG A 153 15.06 5.87 12.92
C ARG A 153 14.03 4.75 12.99
N TYR A 154 13.14 4.72 12.00
CA TYR A 154 12.03 3.78 11.91
C TYR A 154 12.28 2.75 10.81
N THR A 155 11.55 1.64 10.83
CA THR A 155 11.67 0.50 9.90
C THR A 155 13.04 -0.16 9.87
N THR A 156 13.14 -1.32 9.21
CA THR A 156 14.40 -1.94 8.85
C THR A 156 15.20 -1.09 7.85
N LEU A 157 14.57 -0.13 7.16
CA LEU A 157 15.28 0.83 6.27
C LEU A 157 15.97 1.98 7.02
N ARG A 158 15.70 2.16 8.33
CA ARG A 158 16.21 3.30 9.12
C ARG A 158 15.82 4.67 8.53
N VAL A 159 14.57 4.82 8.10
CA VAL A 159 14.02 6.10 7.62
C VAL A 159 13.86 7.09 8.77
N THR A 160 13.93 8.39 8.47
CA THR A 160 13.51 9.46 9.39
C THR A 160 11.98 9.48 9.54
N GLU A 161 11.47 10.29 10.47
CA GLU A 161 10.02 10.55 10.58
C GLU A 161 9.45 11.19 9.30
N ASP A 162 10.14 12.18 8.75
CA ASP A 162 9.69 12.86 7.52
C ASP A 162 9.66 11.90 6.33
N GLU A 163 10.69 11.08 6.18
CA GLU A 163 10.75 10.04 5.15
C GLU A 163 9.61 9.02 5.30
N ALA A 164 9.31 8.61 6.53
CA ALA A 164 8.17 7.73 6.81
C ALA A 164 6.83 8.38 6.45
N ARG A 165 6.63 9.66 6.78
CA ARG A 165 5.40 10.41 6.48
C ARG A 165 5.21 10.57 4.97
N LEU A 166 6.27 10.98 4.26
CA LEU A 166 6.26 11.08 2.80
C LEU A 166 5.95 9.72 2.16
N TRP A 167 6.57 8.64 2.65
CA TRP A 167 6.30 7.30 2.15
C TRP A 167 4.85 6.86 2.38
N TRP A 168 4.29 7.14 3.55
CA TRP A 168 2.91 6.81 3.88
C TRP A 168 1.91 7.53 2.97
N ARG A 169 2.26 8.74 2.52
CA ARG A 169 1.46 9.58 1.63
C ARG A 169 1.93 9.56 0.17
N ARG A 170 2.80 8.63 -0.23
CA ARG A 170 3.48 8.59 -1.55
C ARG A 170 2.57 8.64 -2.79
N PHE A 171 1.29 8.33 -2.64
CA PHE A 171 0.30 8.39 -3.72
C PHE A 171 -0.75 9.50 -3.55
N LEU A 172 -0.71 10.23 -2.44
CA LEU A 172 -1.62 11.34 -2.12
C LEU A 172 -0.97 12.70 -2.42
N ASP A 173 0.34 12.80 -2.24
CA ASP A 173 1.17 13.99 -2.49
C ASP A 173 1.89 13.87 -3.85
#